data_AF-A0A1Y3BR11-F1
#
_entry.id   AF-A0A1Y3BR11-F1
#
_cell.length_a   1.000
_cell.length_b   1.000
_cell.length_c   1.000
_cell.angle_alpha   90.00
_cell.angle_beta   90.00
_cell.angle_gamma   90.00
#
_symmetry.space_group_name_H-M   'P 1'
#
loop_
_entity.id
_entity.type
_entity.pdbx_description
1 polymer ?
#
loop_
_entity_poly.entity_id
_entity_poly.type
_entity_poly.pdbx_seq_one_letter_code
_entity_poly.pdbx_strand_id
1 'polypeptide(L)'
;NRRKFILFWTSEELIHDDDVELVSFLDLQENGKLDIILTTKNSSNHYNIRWILNTFVDNSCFLKILVTSGLCSETCPNEKVPYGTNQPGPFVCYETSDVNGHLMKGCSAQLSQSSYFALQMPYSIFGLGETPNFVETVIASIPTNENQPVRKSKWTQIVPDAQVVLIPYPPNDTAYWIGKLFYTPSNMVSSTLAALAILCAVLIVIIFILHRKEVFEDLTDHEEYKRHWPESR
;
A
#
# COMPACT_ATOMS: atom_id res chain seq x y z
N ASN A 1 39.63 8.33 12.65
CA ASN A 1 38.48 7.56 13.18
C ASN A 1 37.52 7.22 12.06
N ARG A 2 37.52 5.97 11.60
CA ARG A 2 36.54 5.45 10.65
C ARG A 2 35.32 5.02 11.47
N ARG A 3 34.14 5.58 11.20
CA ARG A 3 32.89 5.09 11.81
C ARG A 3 32.62 3.71 11.22
N LYS A 4 32.37 2.73 12.09
CA LYS A 4 32.18 1.33 11.71
C LYS A 4 30.81 0.87 12.18
N PHE A 5 30.08 0.19 11.32
CA PHE A 5 28.86 -0.52 11.71
C PHE A 5 29.26 -1.84 12.37
N ILE A 6 28.75 -2.07 13.58
CA ILE A 6 28.97 -3.31 14.31
C ILE A 6 27.64 -4.03 14.34
N LEU A 7 27.61 -5.24 13.78
CA LEU A 7 26.45 -6.10 13.88
C LEU A 7 26.30 -6.54 15.34
N PHE A 8 25.18 -6.18 15.97
CA PHE A 8 24.91 -6.54 17.37
C PHE A 8 24.24 -7.91 17.49
N TRP A 9 23.28 -8.20 16.61
CA TRP A 9 22.59 -9.49 16.54
C TRP A 9 22.04 -9.71 15.13
N THR A 10 21.92 -10.97 14.73
CA THR A 10 21.26 -11.43 13.50
C THR A 10 20.64 -12.80 13.79
N SER A 11 19.44 -13.07 13.27
CA SER A 11 18.85 -14.43 13.32
C SER A 11 19.53 -15.40 12.38
N GLU A 12 20.20 -14.88 11.35
CA GLU A 12 20.95 -15.68 10.40
C GLU A 12 22.43 -15.70 10.80
N GLU A 13 23.04 -16.87 10.92
CA GLU A 13 24.51 -17.07 11.11
C GLU A 13 25.36 -16.57 9.91
N LEU A 14 24.78 -15.75 9.03
CA LEU A 14 25.28 -15.44 7.69
C LEU A 14 26.38 -14.38 7.62
N ILE A 15 26.77 -13.78 8.75
CA ILE A 15 27.81 -12.75 8.81
C ILE A 15 28.88 -13.17 9.83
N HIS A 16 29.62 -14.21 9.49
CA HIS A 16 30.88 -14.53 10.15
C HIS A 16 32.04 -14.01 9.28
N ASP A 17 32.96 -13.26 9.91
CA ASP A 17 34.29 -12.88 9.40
C ASP A 17 34.39 -11.79 8.31
N ASP A 18 33.27 -11.18 7.92
CA ASP A 18 33.22 -10.12 6.89
C ASP A 18 33.07 -8.71 7.52
N ASP A 19 33.84 -7.73 7.03
CA ASP A 19 33.76 -6.33 7.52
C ASP A 19 32.57 -5.60 6.87
N VAL A 20 31.59 -5.15 7.66
CA VAL A 20 30.41 -4.43 7.15
C VAL A 20 30.76 -2.96 6.89
N GLU A 21 30.74 -2.55 5.63
CA GLU A 21 31.14 -1.21 5.18
C GLU A 21 29.93 -0.29 4.93
N LEU A 22 28.83 -0.84 4.40
CA LEU A 22 27.60 -0.09 4.13
C LEU A 22 26.37 -0.95 4.43
N VAL A 23 25.34 -0.32 5.00
CA VAL A 23 24.02 -0.91 5.21
C VAL A 23 22.99 -0.01 4.55
N SER A 24 22.05 -0.59 3.81
CA SER A 24 20.93 0.10 3.20
C SER A 24 19.65 -0.69 3.40
N PHE A 25 18.51 0.00 3.43
CA PHE A 25 17.19 -0.61 3.59
C PHE A 25 16.37 -0.38 2.32
N LEU A 26 15.75 -1.44 1.80
CA LEU A 26 14.97 -1.38 0.57
C LEU A 26 13.85 -2.43 0.60
N ASP A 27 12.66 -2.04 0.14
CA ASP A 27 11.56 -2.98 -0.11
C ASP A 27 11.74 -3.61 -1.51
N LEU A 28 12.53 -4.70 -1.59
CA LEU A 28 12.85 -5.36 -2.86
C LEU A 28 11.68 -6.17 -3.43
N GLN A 29 10.84 -6.71 -2.55
CA GLN A 29 9.70 -7.55 -2.92
C GLN A 29 8.43 -6.74 -3.18
N GLU A 30 8.48 -5.42 -3.03
CA GLU A 30 7.33 -4.50 -3.14
C GLU A 30 6.15 -4.94 -2.25
N ASN A 31 6.46 -5.44 -1.04
CA ASN A 31 5.50 -5.95 -0.07
C ASN A 31 5.40 -5.06 1.19
N GLY A 32 6.08 -3.90 1.19
CA GLY A 32 6.11 -2.96 2.31
C GLY A 32 7.13 -3.30 3.39
N LYS A 33 7.71 -4.51 3.39
CA LYS A 33 8.72 -4.93 4.36
C LYS A 33 10.09 -4.49 3.87
N LEU A 34 10.78 -3.69 4.67
CA LEU A 34 12.14 -3.26 4.33
C LEU A 34 13.13 -4.39 4.59
N ASP A 35 13.76 -4.85 3.52
CA ASP A 35 14.90 -5.77 3.55
C ASP A 35 16.20 -5.01 3.78
N ILE A 36 17.23 -5.76 4.19
CA ILE A 36 18.55 -5.20 4.48
C ILE A 36 19.51 -5.60 3.36
N ILE A 37 20.16 -4.60 2.78
CA ILE A 37 21.25 -4.78 1.81
C ILE A 37 22.55 -4.39 2.51
N LEU A 38 23.49 -5.32 2.57
CA LEU A 38 24.79 -5.16 3.17
C LEU A 38 25.88 -5.16 2.10
N THR A 39 26.78 -4.19 2.17
CA THR A 39 28.06 -4.26 1.48
C THR A 39 29.11 -4.68 2.48
N THR A 40 29.62 -5.90 2.31
CA THR A 40 30.71 -6.44 3.12
C THR A 40 32.03 -6.40 2.38
N LYS A 41 33.12 -6.40 3.12
CA LYS A 41 34.48 -6.43 2.63
C LYS A 41 35.20 -7.62 3.24
N ASN A 42 35.64 -8.54 2.39
CA ASN A 42 36.40 -9.71 2.82
C ASN A 42 37.85 -9.31 3.14
N SER A 43 38.56 -10.14 3.90
CA SER A 43 40.01 -10.09 4.17
C SER A 43 40.87 -9.83 2.91
N SER A 44 40.48 -10.35 1.75
CA SER A 44 41.13 -10.11 0.45
C SER A 44 40.80 -8.76 -0.20
N ASN A 45 40.19 -7.82 0.53
CA ASN A 45 39.85 -6.47 0.08
C ASN A 45 38.83 -6.40 -1.08
N HIS A 46 38.07 -7.49 -1.31
CA HIS A 46 36.97 -7.54 -2.25
C HIS A 46 35.64 -7.17 -1.58
N TYR A 47 34.81 -6.41 -2.28
CA TYR A 47 33.48 -6.03 -1.82
C TYR A 47 32.43 -7.01 -2.33
N ASN A 48 31.55 -7.45 -1.44
CA ASN A 48 30.42 -8.31 -1.75
C ASN A 48 29.12 -7.61 -1.30
N ILE A 49 28.06 -7.79 -2.08
CA ILE A 49 26.72 -7.32 -1.71
C ILE A 49 25.90 -8.53 -1.27
N ARG A 50 25.31 -8.45 -0.08
CA ARG A 50 24.43 -9.47 0.47
C ARG A 50 23.05 -8.87 0.74
N TRP A 51 22.02 -9.67 0.54
CA TRP A 51 20.64 -9.32 0.82
C TRP A 51 20.14 -10.23 1.93
N ILE A 52 19.55 -9.62 2.96
CA ILE A 52 18.91 -10.30 4.08
C ILE A 52 17.43 -9.92 4.04
N LEU A 53 16.59 -10.94 3.91
CA LEU A 53 15.14 -10.81 3.90
C LEU A 53 14.62 -10.51 5.30
N ASN A 54 13.69 -9.57 5.39
CA ASN A 54 13.02 -9.28 6.65
C ASN A 54 11.83 -10.23 6.88
N THR A 55 12.06 -11.27 7.68
CA THR A 55 11.05 -12.27 8.07
C THR A 55 10.42 -12.02 9.44
N PHE A 56 10.85 -10.97 10.17
CA PHE A 56 10.35 -10.70 11.52
C PHE A 56 8.97 -10.03 11.51
N VAL A 57 8.64 -9.35 10.42
CA VAL A 57 7.44 -8.51 10.35
C VAL A 57 6.38 -9.25 9.54
N ASP A 58 5.53 -10.03 10.19
CA ASP A 58 4.47 -10.79 9.50
C ASP A 58 3.12 -10.08 9.44
N ASN A 59 2.74 -9.34 10.51
CA ASN A 59 1.43 -8.71 10.64
C ASN A 59 1.50 -7.18 10.77
N SER A 60 2.27 -6.50 9.92
CA SER A 60 2.30 -5.04 9.91
C SER A 60 1.81 -4.48 8.60
N CYS A 61 1.05 -3.39 8.68
CA CYS A 61 0.65 -2.62 7.52
C CYS A 61 1.64 -1.48 7.28
N PHE A 62 1.78 -1.13 6.01
CA PHE A 62 2.66 -0.07 5.56
C PHE A 62 1.90 0.94 4.70
N LEU A 63 2.44 2.14 4.61
CA LEU A 63 1.95 3.18 3.72
C LEU A 63 3.07 3.64 2.82
N LYS A 64 2.93 3.38 1.52
CA LYS A 64 3.90 3.79 0.50
C LYS A 64 3.37 5.00 -0.24
N ILE A 65 4.08 6.12 -0.20
CA ILE A 65 3.67 7.37 -0.82
C ILE A 65 4.78 7.88 -1.75
N LEU A 66 4.45 7.98 -3.02
CA LEU A 66 5.29 8.58 -4.05
C LEU A 66 4.71 9.94 -4.45
N VAL A 67 5.48 11.01 -4.27
CA VAL A 67 5.14 12.34 -4.81
C VAL A 67 5.89 12.56 -6.11
N THR A 68 5.16 12.79 -7.20
CA THR A 68 5.77 13.03 -8.51
C THR A 68 5.87 14.51 -8.82
N SER A 69 6.52 14.88 -9.93
CA SER A 69 6.68 16.28 -10.33
C SER A 69 5.41 16.91 -10.90
N GLY A 70 4.43 16.10 -11.33
CA GLY A 70 3.21 16.63 -11.94
C GLY A 70 3.43 17.27 -13.31
N LEU A 71 4.59 17.04 -13.95
CA LEU A 71 5.00 17.66 -15.21
C LEU A 71 4.83 16.68 -16.38
N CYS A 72 4.71 17.24 -17.58
CA CYS A 72 4.73 16.48 -18.82
C CYS A 72 5.86 16.92 -19.73
N SER A 73 6.35 15.98 -20.54
CA SER A 73 7.42 16.25 -21.49
C SER A 73 6.92 16.91 -22.78
N GLU A 74 5.75 16.50 -23.31
CA GLU A 74 5.30 16.96 -24.64
C GLU A 74 3.83 17.42 -24.71
N THR A 75 2.84 16.63 -24.23
CA THR A 75 1.41 17.03 -24.29
C THR A 75 0.62 16.61 -23.05
N CYS A 76 0.05 17.56 -22.30
CA CYS A 76 -0.94 17.37 -21.21
C CYS A 76 -1.79 18.65 -21.09
N PRO A 77 -3.14 18.63 -21.07
CA PRO A 77 -4.02 17.77 -20.26
C PRO A 77 -5.29 17.18 -20.97
N ASN A 78 -6.06 16.35 -20.24
CA ASN A 78 -7.35 15.66 -20.54
C ASN A 78 -7.40 14.37 -21.38
N GLU A 79 -6.27 13.75 -21.76
CA GLU A 79 -6.23 12.33 -22.18
C GLU A 79 -5.24 11.48 -21.37
N LYS A 80 -4.20 12.09 -20.76
CA LYS A 80 -3.19 11.40 -19.96
C LYS A 80 -2.88 12.14 -18.67
N VAL A 81 -2.65 11.38 -17.61
CA VAL A 81 -2.30 11.92 -16.29
C VAL A 81 -0.82 12.34 -16.27
N PRO A 82 -0.51 13.56 -15.81
CA PRO A 82 0.83 14.13 -15.85
C PRO A 82 1.69 13.60 -14.68
N TYR A 83 2.15 12.35 -14.74
CA TYR A 83 2.98 11.80 -13.67
C TYR A 83 4.31 12.55 -13.53
N GLY A 84 5.03 12.77 -14.62
CA GLY A 84 6.38 13.35 -14.56
C GLY A 84 7.40 12.37 -13.99
N THR A 85 8.28 12.86 -13.10
CA THR A 85 9.34 12.05 -12.45
C THR A 85 9.22 12.13 -10.93
N ASN A 86 10.05 11.37 -10.21
CA ASN A 86 10.11 11.42 -8.75
C ASN A 86 10.64 12.78 -8.32
N GLN A 87 9.80 13.57 -7.64
CA GLN A 87 10.20 14.92 -7.22
C GLN A 87 11.03 14.85 -5.93
N PRO A 88 12.25 15.41 -5.87
CA PRO A 88 13.01 15.49 -4.63
C PRO A 88 12.53 16.64 -3.74
N GLY A 89 12.49 16.41 -2.42
CA GLY A 89 12.12 17.43 -1.44
C GLY A 89 10.66 17.52 -0.97
N PRO A 90 9.63 16.88 -1.57
CA PRO A 90 8.31 16.81 -0.97
C PRO A 90 8.36 16.26 0.45
N PHE A 91 7.58 16.87 1.34
CA PHE A 91 7.41 16.44 2.71
C PHE A 91 6.04 15.81 2.87
N VAL A 92 6.01 14.55 3.26
CA VAL A 92 4.79 13.75 3.40
C VAL A 92 4.59 13.43 4.87
N CYS A 93 3.39 13.67 5.37
CA CYS A 93 2.98 13.29 6.71
C CYS A 93 1.71 12.45 6.64
N TYR A 94 1.59 11.47 7.53
CA TYR A 94 0.32 10.83 7.83
C TYR A 94 -0.09 11.16 9.26
N GLU A 95 -1.39 11.21 9.49
CA GLU A 95 -2.05 11.37 10.78
C GLU A 95 -3.18 10.33 10.86
N THR A 96 -3.23 9.57 11.94
CA THR A 96 -4.24 8.52 12.18
C THR A 96 -4.35 8.23 13.67
N SER A 97 -5.44 7.61 14.12
CA SER A 97 -5.59 7.16 15.50
C SER A 97 -5.21 5.68 15.65
N ASP A 98 -4.57 5.31 16.77
CA ASP A 98 -4.34 3.92 17.15
C ASP A 98 -5.64 3.26 17.67
N VAL A 99 -5.57 1.96 17.98
CA VAL A 99 -6.70 1.18 18.53
C VAL A 99 -7.20 1.69 19.89
N ASN A 100 -6.37 2.45 20.61
CA ASN A 100 -6.69 3.05 21.91
C ASN A 100 -7.16 4.51 21.78
N GLY A 101 -7.25 5.05 20.56
CA GLY A 101 -7.62 6.44 20.27
C GLY A 101 -6.49 7.47 20.43
N HIS A 102 -5.24 7.05 20.56
CA HIS A 102 -4.10 7.97 20.54
C HIS A 102 -3.77 8.41 19.13
N LEU A 103 -3.53 9.71 18.96
CA LEU A 103 -3.09 10.27 17.70
C LEU A 103 -1.65 9.81 17.37
N MET A 104 -1.51 9.12 16.26
CA MET A 104 -0.25 8.75 15.64
C MET A 104 0.04 9.68 14.45
N LYS A 105 1.28 10.15 14.36
CA LYS A 105 1.75 10.98 13.27
C LYS A 105 3.16 10.59 12.87
N GLY A 106 3.39 10.43 11.58
CA GLY A 106 4.71 10.22 11.01
C GLY A 106 4.92 11.11 9.81
N CYS A 107 6.12 11.66 9.67
CA CYS A 107 6.49 12.50 8.53
C CYS A 107 7.83 12.08 7.96
N SER A 108 7.97 12.17 6.63
CA SER A 108 9.20 11.87 5.92
C SER A 108 9.37 12.80 4.73
N ALA A 109 10.62 13.11 4.40
CA ALA A 109 10.98 13.84 3.19
C ALA A 109 11.36 12.85 2.09
N GLN A 110 10.80 13.02 0.91
CA GLN A 110 11.12 12.18 -0.24
C GLN A 110 12.48 12.55 -0.82
N LEU A 111 13.30 11.52 -1.09
CA LEU A 111 14.65 11.65 -1.64
C LEU A 111 15.56 12.60 -0.83
N SER A 112 15.43 12.59 0.50
CA SER A 112 16.27 13.40 1.39
C SER A 112 17.63 12.74 1.64
N GLN A 113 18.70 13.21 1.01
CA GLN A 113 20.03 12.63 1.13
C GLN A 113 20.99 13.51 1.95
N SER A 114 21.61 12.93 2.97
CA SER A 114 22.69 13.57 3.75
C SER A 114 24.01 12.76 3.77
N SER A 115 23.98 11.49 3.35
CA SER A 115 25.16 10.60 3.34
C SER A 115 25.65 10.27 1.91
N TYR A 116 26.94 9.98 1.81
CA TYR A 116 27.57 9.48 0.59
C TYR A 116 27.17 8.01 0.37
N PHE A 117 26.90 7.62 -0.88
CA PHE A 117 26.38 6.30 -1.27
C PHE A 117 25.08 5.86 -0.55
N ALA A 118 24.20 6.80 -0.23
CA ALA A 118 22.86 6.45 0.27
C ALA A 118 22.04 5.77 -0.83
N LEU A 119 21.57 4.56 -0.60
CA LEU A 119 20.52 3.97 -1.42
C LEU A 119 19.16 4.48 -0.91
N GLN A 120 18.47 5.27 -1.74
CA GLN A 120 17.18 5.85 -1.38
C GLN A 120 16.07 5.28 -2.24
N MET A 121 14.93 5.01 -1.59
CA MET A 121 13.70 4.66 -2.29
C MET A 121 13.14 5.91 -2.98
N PRO A 122 12.50 5.76 -4.15
CA PRO A 122 11.86 6.87 -4.85
C PRO A 122 10.61 7.39 -4.14
N TYR A 123 10.13 6.68 -3.12
CA TYR A 123 8.94 6.97 -2.33
C TYR A 123 9.26 7.05 -0.84
N SER A 124 8.35 7.65 -0.08
CA SER A 124 8.33 7.55 1.38
C SER A 124 7.55 6.31 1.80
N ILE A 125 8.10 5.54 2.74
CA ILE A 125 7.44 4.39 3.34
C ILE A 125 7.26 4.61 4.83
N PHE A 126 6.07 4.32 5.35
CA PHE A 126 5.74 4.43 6.76
C PHE A 126 5.28 3.07 7.27
N GLY A 127 5.85 2.62 8.39
CA GLY A 127 5.28 1.51 9.15
C GLY A 127 4.11 2.02 9.98
N LEU A 128 2.94 1.38 9.85
CA LEU A 128 1.73 1.74 10.58
C LEU A 128 1.46 0.83 11.78
N GLY A 129 2.20 -0.28 11.90
CA GLY A 129 1.97 -1.31 12.93
C GLY A 129 0.86 -2.27 12.52
N GLU A 130 0.25 -2.93 13.52
CA GLU A 130 -0.73 -3.99 13.27
C GLU A 130 -2.12 -3.43 12.92
N THR A 131 -2.64 -3.81 11.76
CA THR A 131 -4.05 -3.68 11.36
C THR A 131 -4.72 -2.29 11.49
N PRO A 132 -4.11 -1.18 11.02
CA PRO A 132 -4.89 0.02 10.75
C PRO A 132 -5.99 -0.31 9.74
N ASN A 133 -7.25 0.05 9.99
CA ASN A 133 -8.32 -0.13 9.01
C ASN A 133 -8.19 0.87 7.84
N PHE A 134 -7.79 2.10 8.16
CA PHE A 134 -7.52 3.18 7.24
C PHE A 134 -6.58 4.19 7.91
N VAL A 135 -5.83 4.92 7.09
CA VAL A 135 -5.07 6.10 7.51
C VAL A 135 -5.98 7.31 7.36
N GLU A 136 -6.27 8.00 8.47
CA GLU A 136 -7.24 9.09 8.50
C GLU A 136 -6.88 10.22 7.53
N THR A 137 -5.65 10.72 7.59
CA THR A 137 -5.18 11.83 6.75
C THR A 137 -3.75 11.63 6.29
N VAL A 138 -3.51 11.87 5.01
CA VAL A 138 -2.18 12.00 4.40
C VAL A 138 -2.05 13.42 3.87
N ILE A 139 -0.95 14.08 4.19
CA ILE A 139 -0.64 15.44 3.79
C ILE A 139 0.66 15.41 2.99
N ALA A 140 0.63 15.87 1.74
CA ALA A 140 1.85 16.13 0.98
C ALA A 140 2.06 17.63 0.83
N SER A 141 3.27 18.06 1.12
CA SER A 141 3.71 19.45 1.04
C SER A 141 4.93 19.55 0.13
N ILE A 142 4.95 20.53 -0.77
CA ILE A 142 6.09 20.80 -1.64
C ILE A 142 6.62 22.19 -1.28
N PRO A 143 7.87 22.30 -0.79
CA PRO A 143 8.45 23.59 -0.45
C PRO A 143 8.56 24.48 -1.69
N THR A 144 8.40 25.79 -1.48
CA THR A 144 8.48 26.83 -2.50
C THR A 144 9.53 27.86 -2.10
N ASN A 145 9.77 28.84 -2.97
CA ASN A 145 10.64 29.97 -2.65
C ASN A 145 10.08 30.76 -1.46
N GLU A 146 10.94 31.50 -0.74
CA GLU A 146 10.59 32.23 0.50
C GLU A 146 9.36 33.15 0.38
N ASN A 147 9.13 33.71 -0.82
CA ASN A 147 8.03 34.64 -1.08
C ASN A 147 6.70 33.96 -1.44
N GLN A 148 6.64 32.63 -1.46
CA GLN A 148 5.44 31.87 -1.82
C GLN A 148 5.05 30.90 -0.69
N PRO A 149 3.74 30.72 -0.43
CA PRO A 149 3.29 29.76 0.57
C PRO A 149 3.60 28.33 0.12
N VAL A 150 3.96 27.48 1.09
CA VAL A 150 4.17 26.05 0.85
C VAL A 150 2.91 25.44 0.24
N ARG A 151 3.08 24.77 -0.91
CA ARG A 151 1.98 24.09 -1.59
C ARG A 151 1.67 22.81 -0.85
N LYS A 152 0.43 22.65 -0.40
CA LYS A 152 0.00 21.48 0.37
C LYS A 152 -1.35 20.97 -0.10
N SER A 153 -1.51 19.66 -0.09
CA SER A 153 -2.79 19.00 -0.30
C SER A 153 -2.96 17.84 0.67
N LYS A 154 -4.21 17.44 0.90
CA LYS A 154 -4.55 16.39 1.86
C LYS A 154 -5.50 15.38 1.24
N TRP A 155 -5.31 14.13 1.62
CA TRP A 155 -6.20 13.01 1.27
C TRP A 155 -6.61 12.31 2.55
N THR A 156 -7.83 11.83 2.58
CA THR A 156 -8.40 11.18 3.77
C THR A 156 -8.79 9.75 3.49
N GLN A 157 -8.83 8.92 4.53
CA GLN A 157 -9.30 7.52 4.45
C GLN A 157 -8.50 6.70 3.42
N ILE A 158 -7.17 6.74 3.53
CA ILE A 158 -6.29 5.95 2.67
C ILE A 158 -6.22 4.52 3.20
N VAL A 159 -6.42 3.55 2.31
CA VAL A 159 -6.31 2.13 2.65
C VAL A 159 -4.82 1.79 2.88
N PRO A 160 -4.47 1.07 3.97
CA PRO A 160 -3.12 0.58 4.20
C PRO A 160 -2.68 -0.42 3.12
N ASP A 161 -1.38 -0.68 3.05
CA ASP A 161 -0.74 -1.58 2.07
C ASP A 161 -0.99 -1.20 0.61
N ALA A 162 -1.47 0.02 0.39
CA ALA A 162 -1.59 0.61 -0.93
C ALA A 162 -0.39 1.51 -1.24
N GLN A 163 -0.02 1.53 -2.51
CA GLN A 163 0.89 2.52 -3.07
C GLN A 163 0.10 3.75 -3.51
N VAL A 164 0.31 4.85 -2.81
CA VAL A 164 -0.28 6.15 -3.13
C VAL A 164 0.67 6.93 -4.02
N VAL A 165 0.21 7.33 -5.21
CA VAL A 165 0.94 8.23 -6.11
C VAL A 165 0.25 9.58 -6.10
N LEU A 166 0.94 10.58 -5.55
CA LEU A 166 0.48 11.95 -5.41
C LEU A 166 1.08 12.81 -6.50
N ILE A 167 0.22 13.42 -7.31
CA ILE A 167 0.58 14.11 -8.54
C ILE A 167 0.17 15.58 -8.37
N PRO A 168 1.14 16.50 -8.23
CA PRO A 168 0.89 17.91 -7.96
C PRO A 168 0.49 18.67 -9.23
N TYR A 169 -0.63 18.25 -9.83
CA TYR A 169 -1.22 18.84 -11.01
C TYR A 169 -2.69 19.17 -10.77
N PRO A 170 -3.17 20.37 -11.13
CA PRO A 170 -2.42 21.48 -11.71
C PRO A 170 -1.42 22.11 -10.70
N PRO A 171 -0.27 22.63 -11.15
CA PRO A 171 0.77 23.15 -10.24
C PRO A 171 0.35 24.35 -9.38
N ASN A 172 -0.62 25.14 -9.88
CA ASN A 172 -1.07 26.39 -9.27
C ASN A 172 -2.28 26.23 -8.34
N ASP A 173 -2.96 25.09 -8.37
CA ASP A 173 -4.12 24.85 -7.53
C ASP A 173 -3.99 23.50 -6.82
N THR A 174 -3.67 23.57 -5.54
CA THR A 174 -3.41 22.39 -4.71
C THR A 174 -4.67 21.62 -4.33
N ALA A 175 -5.86 22.22 -4.50
CA ALA A 175 -7.13 21.56 -4.22
C ALA A 175 -7.45 20.48 -5.27
N TYR A 176 -6.94 20.63 -6.48
CA TYR A 176 -7.16 19.69 -7.59
C TYR A 176 -6.02 18.69 -7.79
N TRP A 177 -5.06 18.62 -6.87
CA TRP A 177 -3.99 17.63 -6.95
C TRP A 177 -4.54 16.20 -6.98
N ILE A 178 -3.96 15.39 -7.84
CA ILE A 178 -4.47 14.06 -8.15
C ILE A 178 -3.78 13.07 -7.22
N GLY A 179 -4.56 12.36 -6.41
CA GLY A 179 -4.09 11.19 -5.67
C GLY A 179 -4.57 9.91 -6.35
N LYS A 180 -3.65 9.03 -6.73
CA LYS A 180 -3.97 7.70 -7.25
C LYS A 180 -3.56 6.63 -6.26
N LEU A 181 -4.46 5.68 -6.03
CA LEU A 181 -4.22 4.54 -5.17
C LEU A 181 -4.01 3.30 -6.03
N PHE A 182 -2.85 2.67 -5.88
CA PHE A 182 -2.56 1.37 -6.48
C PHE A 182 -2.52 0.33 -5.38
N TYR A 183 -3.38 -0.67 -5.50
CA TYR A 183 -3.42 -1.79 -4.59
C TYR A 183 -2.90 -3.02 -5.34
N THR A 184 -1.81 -3.60 -4.86
CA THR A 184 -1.35 -4.90 -5.33
C THR A 184 -2.19 -5.96 -4.61
N PRO A 185 -3.00 -6.77 -5.34
CA PRO A 185 -3.81 -7.79 -4.69
C PRO A 185 -2.89 -8.79 -3.98
N SER A 186 -3.01 -8.87 -2.66
CA SER A 186 -2.25 -9.86 -1.89
C SER A 186 -2.79 -11.27 -2.17
N ASN A 187 -1.96 -12.30 -1.96
CA ASN A 187 -2.38 -13.70 -2.11
C ASN A 187 -3.63 -14.03 -1.27
N MET A 188 -3.82 -13.35 -0.14
CA MET A 188 -5.00 -13.50 0.70
C MET A 188 -6.30 -13.09 -0.02
N VAL A 189 -6.25 -12.03 -0.84
CA VAL A 189 -7.43 -11.54 -1.58
C VAL A 189 -7.97 -12.63 -2.50
N SER A 190 -7.10 -13.30 -3.24
CA SER A 190 -7.48 -14.41 -4.13
C SER A 190 -8.15 -15.56 -3.38
N SER A 191 -7.60 -15.95 -2.22
CA SER A 191 -8.18 -16.99 -1.37
C SER A 191 -9.54 -16.59 -0.79
N THR A 192 -9.69 -15.34 -0.31
CA THR A 192 -10.98 -14.85 0.21
C THR A 192 -12.04 -14.73 -0.87
N LEU A 193 -11.66 -14.32 -2.09
CA LEU A 193 -12.57 -14.23 -3.23
C LEU A 193 -13.07 -15.62 -3.63
N ALA A 194 -12.19 -16.62 -3.64
CA ALA A 194 -12.57 -18.01 -3.89
C ALA A 194 -13.53 -18.53 -2.82
N ALA A 195 -13.25 -18.27 -1.54
CA ALA A 195 -14.14 -18.67 -0.44
C ALA A 195 -15.52 -17.99 -0.54
N LEU A 196 -15.56 -16.70 -0.87
CA LEU A 196 -16.80 -15.96 -1.08
C LEU A 196 -17.60 -16.51 -2.27
N ALA A 197 -16.93 -16.81 -3.38
CA ALA A 197 -17.56 -17.40 -4.56
C ALA A 197 -18.18 -18.76 -4.25
N ILE A 198 -17.49 -19.61 -3.47
CA ILE A 198 -18.00 -20.90 -3.01
C ILE A 198 -19.23 -20.70 -2.14
N LEU A 199 -19.19 -19.77 -1.17
CA LEU A 199 -20.33 -19.47 -0.31
C LEU A 199 -21.55 -19.01 -1.11
N CYS A 200 -21.35 -18.07 -2.05
CA CYS A 200 -22.40 -17.58 -2.93
C CYS A 200 -23.00 -18.72 -3.78
N ALA A 201 -22.18 -19.62 -4.32
CA ALA A 201 -22.66 -20.76 -5.09
C ALA A 201 -23.52 -21.72 -4.24
N VAL A 202 -23.12 -22.00 -2.99
CA VAL A 202 -23.91 -22.82 -2.07
C VAL A 202 -25.27 -22.17 -1.77
N LEU A 203 -25.30 -20.86 -1.53
CA LEU A 203 -26.55 -20.12 -1.31
C LEU A 203 -27.47 -20.20 -2.53
N ILE A 204 -26.93 -20.01 -3.75
CA ILE A 204 -27.70 -20.14 -4.99
C ILE A 204 -28.31 -21.54 -5.13
N VAL A 205 -27.55 -22.60 -4.81
CA VAL A 205 -28.05 -23.98 -4.85
C VAL A 205 -29.18 -24.20 -3.85
N ILE A 206 -29.04 -23.71 -2.61
CA ILE A 206 -30.09 -23.81 -1.59
C ILE A 206 -31.36 -23.08 -2.04
N ILE A 207 -31.21 -21.84 -2.52
CA ILE A 207 -32.34 -21.03 -3.03
C ILE A 207 -33.02 -21.76 -4.19
N PHE A 208 -32.25 -22.33 -5.12
CA PHE A 208 -32.80 -23.06 -6.26
C PHE A 208 -33.59 -24.31 -5.83
N ILE A 209 -33.08 -25.08 -4.87
CA ILE A 209 -33.78 -26.26 -4.33
C ILE A 209 -35.09 -25.82 -3.66
N LEU A 210 -35.05 -24.79 -2.81
CA LEU A 210 -36.23 -24.27 -2.13
C LEU A 210 -37.27 -23.74 -3.11
N HIS A 211 -36.85 -22.98 -4.13
CA HIS A 211 -37.74 -22.45 -5.15
C HIS A 211 -38.41 -23.56 -5.96
N ARG A 212 -37.70 -24.64 -6.30
CA ARG A 212 -38.32 -25.78 -6.97
C ARG A 212 -39.34 -26.49 -6.09
N LYS A 213 -39.11 -26.54 -4.78
CA LYS A 213 -40.05 -27.15 -3.84
C LYS A 213 -41.31 -26.31 -3.69
N GLU A 214 -41.16 -24.99 -3.56
CA GLU A 214 -42.27 -24.02 -3.53
C GLU A 214 -43.13 -24.12 -4.79
N VAL A 215 -42.51 -24.10 -5.98
CA VAL A 215 -43.24 -24.23 -7.25
C VAL A 215 -44.02 -25.55 -7.34
N PHE A 216 -43.51 -26.63 -6.74
CA PHE A 216 -44.21 -27.91 -6.72
C PHE A 216 -45.40 -27.89 -5.74
N GLU A 217 -45.24 -27.30 -4.56
CA GLU A 217 -46.33 -27.14 -3.58
C GLU A 217 -47.46 -26.26 -4.17
N ASP A 218 -47.12 -25.13 -4.81
CA ASP A 218 -48.08 -24.23 -5.46
C ASP A 218 -48.88 -24.90 -6.60
N LEU A 219 -48.27 -25.84 -7.33
CA LEU A 219 -48.96 -26.62 -8.37
C LEU A 219 -50.00 -27.55 -7.75
N THR A 220 -49.65 -28.18 -6.62
CA THR A 220 -50.53 -29.12 -5.93
C THR A 220 -51.74 -28.39 -5.37
N ASP A 221 -51.53 -27.24 -4.73
CA ASP A 221 -52.58 -26.37 -4.19
C ASP A 221 -53.50 -25.82 -5.30
N HIS A 222 -52.94 -25.47 -6.47
CA HIS A 222 -53.74 -25.04 -7.62
C HIS A 222 -54.66 -26.14 -8.17
N GLU A 223 -54.19 -27.39 -8.20
CA GLU A 223 -55.02 -28.53 -8.62
C GLU A 223 -56.14 -28.82 -7.62
N GLU A 224 -55.85 -28.73 -6.31
CA GLU A 224 -56.85 -28.85 -5.26
C GLU A 224 -57.89 -27.72 -5.31
N TYR A 225 -57.45 -26.47 -5.51
CA TYR A 225 -58.34 -25.32 -5.67
C TYR A 225 -59.28 -25.50 -6.88
N LYS A 226 -58.76 -25.95 -8.03
CA LYS A 226 -59.58 -26.26 -9.22
C LYS A 226 -60.59 -27.37 -8.98
N ARG A 227 -60.29 -28.36 -8.14
CA ARG A 227 -61.26 -29.42 -7.77
C ARG A 227 -62.36 -28.88 -6.86
N HIS A 228 -62.04 -27.96 -5.95
CA HIS A 228 -63.01 -27.43 -4.98
C HIS A 228 -63.88 -26.29 -5.54
N TRP A 229 -63.44 -25.58 -6.59
CA TRP A 229 -64.20 -24.47 -7.18
C TRP A 229 -64.28 -24.51 -8.72
N PRO A 230 -65.01 -25.48 -9.30
CA PRO A 230 -65.05 -25.70 -10.75
C PRO A 230 -65.82 -24.63 -11.56
N GLU A 231 -66.52 -23.69 -10.92
CA GLU A 231 -67.45 -22.76 -11.58
C GLU A 231 -66.81 -21.46 -12.12
N SER A 232 -65.51 -21.21 -11.94
CA SER A 232 -64.87 -19.97 -12.41
C SER A 232 -64.32 -20.05 -13.84
N ARG A 233 -65.10 -20.60 -14.79
CA ARG A 233 -64.74 -20.62 -16.21
C ARG A 233 -65.36 -19.47 -16.98
#